data_AF-A0A7R9W254-F1
#
_entry.id   AF-A0A7R9W254-F1
#
_cell.length_a   1.000
_cell.length_b   1.000
_cell.length_c   1.000
_cell.angle_alpha   90.00
_cell.angle_beta   90.00
_cell.angle_gamma   90.00
#
_symmetry.space_group_name_H-M   'P 1'
#
loop_
_entity.id
_entity.type
_entity.pdbx_description
1 polymer ?
#
loop_
_entity_poly.entity_id
_entity_poly.type
_entity_poly.pdbx_seq_one_letter_code
_entity_poly.pdbx_strand_id
1 'polypeptide(L)'
;AKGGRENKPDEKNDAERAKEVVISTERFAKNERDDPKRLTEDRKARLDNLGFVWSLRAKKVDDHWEEMFSKLLEYRDEHGDCLVPSRYERNVKLGKWVETQ
;
A
#
# COMPACT_ATOMS: atom_id res chain seq x y z
N ALA A 1 -14.93 -39.04 71.36
CA ALA A 1 -14.24 -37.83 70.85
C ALA A 1 -13.18 -38.24 69.85
N LYS A 2 -13.29 -37.75 68.61
CA LYS A 2 -12.22 -37.27 67.71
C LYS A 2 -12.76 -37.31 66.28
N GLY A 3 -13.13 -36.13 65.79
CA GLY A 3 -13.46 -35.90 64.39
C GLY A 3 -12.20 -35.99 63.53
N GLY A 4 -12.30 -36.70 62.41
CA GLY A 4 -11.31 -36.68 61.35
C GLY A 4 -11.64 -35.53 60.39
N ARG A 5 -10.72 -34.56 60.31
CA ARG A 5 -10.81 -33.43 59.38
C ARG A 5 -10.82 -33.93 57.93
N GLU A 6 -11.87 -33.58 57.21
CA GLU A 6 -11.95 -33.66 55.76
C GLU A 6 -10.88 -32.74 55.15
N ASN A 7 -9.92 -33.30 54.41
CA ASN A 7 -8.98 -32.53 53.62
C ASN A 7 -9.68 -32.06 52.34
N LYS A 8 -10.04 -30.77 52.31
CA LYS A 8 -10.61 -30.12 51.14
C LYS A 8 -9.49 -29.83 50.13
N PRO A 9 -9.63 -30.18 48.84
CA PRO A 9 -8.62 -29.85 47.83
C PRO A 9 -8.58 -28.33 47.63
N ASP A 10 -7.36 -27.78 47.55
CA ASP A 10 -7.09 -26.35 47.42
C ASP A 10 -7.41 -25.88 45.98
N GLU A 11 -8.68 -25.55 45.75
CA GLU A 11 -9.30 -25.14 44.46
C GLU A 11 -8.71 -23.83 43.87
N LYS A 12 -7.77 -23.17 44.56
CA LYS A 12 -7.26 -21.85 44.18
C LYS A 12 -6.07 -21.90 43.21
N ASN A 13 -5.40 -23.03 43.05
CA ASN A 13 -4.19 -23.14 42.22
C ASN A 13 -4.49 -23.52 40.76
N ASP A 14 -5.60 -24.24 40.51
CA ASP A 14 -6.01 -24.62 39.15
C ASP A 14 -6.49 -23.42 38.31
N ALA A 15 -7.11 -22.43 38.96
CA ALA A 15 -7.57 -21.21 38.30
C ALA A 15 -6.41 -20.29 37.85
N GLU A 16 -5.30 -20.23 38.60
CA GLU A 16 -4.12 -19.47 38.17
C GLU A 16 -3.34 -20.19 37.07
N ARG A 17 -3.23 -21.52 37.14
CA ARG A 17 -2.61 -22.32 36.09
C ARG A 17 -3.40 -22.27 34.77
N ALA A 18 -4.73 -22.20 34.85
CA ALA A 18 -5.58 -21.99 33.68
C ALA A 18 -5.39 -20.59 33.07
N LYS A 19 -5.21 -19.54 33.89
CA LYS A 19 -4.92 -18.19 33.40
C LYS A 19 -3.56 -18.10 32.72
N GLU A 20 -2.53 -18.74 33.29
CA GLU A 20 -1.19 -18.73 32.70
C GLU A 20 -1.14 -19.51 31.38
N VAL A 21 -1.86 -20.63 31.28
CA VAL A 21 -2.02 -21.39 30.03
C VAL A 21 -2.81 -20.60 28.99
N VAL A 22 -3.88 -19.89 29.37
CA VAL A 22 -4.66 -19.05 28.43
C VAL A 22 -3.82 -17.89 27.90
N ILE A 23 -3.12 -17.14 28.77
CA ILE A 23 -2.22 -16.05 28.36
C ILE A 23 -1.06 -16.57 27.49
N SER A 24 -0.55 -17.77 27.81
CA SER A 24 0.46 -18.46 26.99
C SER A 24 -0.10 -18.85 25.62
N THR A 25 -1.34 -19.39 25.55
CA THR A 25 -2.00 -19.75 24.28
C THR A 25 -2.46 -18.55 23.44
N GLU A 26 -2.82 -17.43 24.07
CA GLU A 26 -3.12 -16.16 23.39
C GLU A 26 -1.88 -15.55 22.75
N ARG A 27 -0.68 -15.88 23.26
CA ARG A 27 0.60 -15.46 22.68
C ARG A 27 1.01 -16.23 21.42
N PHE A 28 0.29 -17.30 21.07
CA PHE A 28 0.59 -18.11 19.87
C PHE A 28 -0.27 -17.76 18.64
N ALA A 29 -1.20 -16.81 18.75
CA ALA A 29 -2.01 -16.32 17.63
C ALA A 29 -1.59 -14.91 17.19
N LYS A 30 -0.30 -14.74 16.83
CA LYS A 30 0.23 -13.58 16.08
C LYS A 30 1.69 -13.82 15.69
N ASN A 31 1.95 -14.96 15.07
CA ASN A 31 3.19 -15.20 14.35
C ASN A 31 2.88 -15.23 12.84
N GLU A 32 2.18 -14.19 12.36
CA GLU A 32 2.45 -13.66 11.02
C GLU A 32 3.84 -13.04 11.10
N ARG A 33 4.86 -13.90 11.03
CA ARG A 33 6.22 -13.45 10.80
C ARG A 33 6.18 -12.63 9.53
N ASP A 34 6.54 -11.36 9.66
CA ASP A 34 7.00 -10.47 8.59
C ASP A 34 7.71 -11.35 7.57
N ASP A 35 7.01 -11.72 6.49
CA ASP A 35 7.63 -12.44 5.40
C ASP A 35 8.65 -11.43 4.88
N PRO A 36 9.97 -11.63 5.01
CA PRO A 36 10.93 -10.58 4.72
C PRO A 36 10.90 -10.18 3.23
N LYS A 37 10.19 -10.95 2.40
CA LYS A 37 9.91 -10.66 0.99
C LYS A 37 8.67 -9.78 0.78
N ARG A 38 7.77 -9.62 1.76
CA ARG A 38 6.56 -8.80 1.66
C ARG A 38 6.72 -7.51 2.45
N LEU A 39 6.64 -6.39 1.75
CA LEU A 39 6.51 -5.07 2.36
C LEU A 39 5.20 -5.01 3.17
N THR A 40 5.31 -4.75 4.48
CA THR A 40 4.18 -4.46 5.35
C THR A 40 3.46 -3.18 4.92
N GLU A 41 2.18 -3.06 5.28
CA GLU A 41 1.39 -1.86 4.96
C GLU A 41 1.96 -0.59 5.59
N ASP A 42 2.46 -0.65 6.84
CA ASP A 42 3.13 0.46 7.49
C ASP A 42 4.39 0.92 6.72
N ARG A 43 5.21 -0.02 6.22
CA ARG A 43 6.38 0.32 5.40
C ARG A 43 5.97 0.94 4.06
N LYS A 44 4.92 0.43 3.41
CA LYS A 44 4.37 1.02 2.18
C LYS A 44 3.89 2.45 2.42
N ALA A 45 3.07 2.67 3.45
CA ALA A 45 2.56 3.99 3.78
C ALA A 45 3.68 5.01 4.08
N ARG A 46 4.76 4.59 4.75
CA ARG A 46 5.94 5.44 4.94
C ARG A 46 6.63 5.80 3.62
N LEU A 47 6.74 4.85 2.69
CA LEU A 47 7.31 5.09 1.37
C LEU A 47 6.40 6.01 0.53
N ASP A 48 5.09 5.78 0.52
CA ASP A 48 4.12 6.65 -0.17
C ASP A 48 4.17 8.09 0.36
N ASN A 49 4.28 8.29 1.67
CA ASN A 49 4.42 9.62 2.27
C ASN A 49 5.72 10.35 1.86
N LEU A 50 6.75 9.61 1.45
CA LEU A 50 7.98 10.18 0.88
C LEU A 50 7.88 10.43 -0.63
N GLY A 51 6.75 10.10 -1.25
CA GLY A 51 6.57 10.16 -2.70
C GLY A 51 7.33 9.05 -3.43
N PHE A 52 7.50 7.88 -2.82
CA PHE A 52 8.24 6.78 -3.42
C PHE A 52 7.59 6.30 -4.72
N VAL A 53 8.39 6.23 -5.78
CA VAL A 53 7.91 5.81 -7.10
C VAL A 53 8.00 4.29 -7.21
N TRP A 54 6.85 3.62 -7.10
CA TRP A 54 6.73 2.17 -7.19
C TRP A 54 7.11 1.60 -8.56
N SER A 55 6.95 2.38 -9.63
CA SER A 55 7.36 2.01 -10.99
C SER A 55 7.84 3.25 -11.75
N LEU A 56 9.15 3.35 -11.95
CA LEU A 56 9.75 4.43 -12.74
C LEU A 56 9.26 4.42 -14.19
N ARG A 57 8.94 3.24 -14.73
CA ARG A 57 8.39 3.14 -16.08
C ARG A 57 6.99 3.75 -16.13
N ALA A 58 6.10 3.36 -15.23
CA ALA A 58 4.74 3.91 -15.18
C ALA A 58 4.77 5.43 -14.98
N LYS A 59 5.56 5.91 -14.01
CA LYS A 59 5.74 7.35 -13.79
C LYS A 59 6.22 8.08 -15.04
N LYS A 60 7.19 7.54 -15.77
CA LYS A 60 7.68 8.18 -17.01
C LYS A 60 6.63 8.22 -18.11
N VAL A 61 5.75 7.22 -18.18
CA VAL A 61 4.64 7.21 -19.14
C VAL A 61 3.62 8.28 -18.76
N ASP A 62 3.24 8.36 -17.48
CA ASP A 62 2.30 9.37 -16.98
C ASP A 62 2.86 10.78 -17.15
N ASP A 63 4.11 11.02 -16.73
CA ASP A 63 4.80 12.31 -16.90
C ASP A 63 4.84 12.73 -18.38
N HIS A 64 5.08 11.78 -19.30
CA HIS A 64 5.10 12.07 -20.74
C HIS A 64 3.70 12.39 -21.28
N TRP A 65 2.68 11.68 -20.80
CA TRP A 65 1.30 11.95 -21.17
C TRP A 65 0.86 13.35 -20.72
N GLU A 66 1.12 13.71 -19.45
CA GLU A 66 0.83 15.04 -18.90
C GLU A 66 1.57 16.16 -19.65
N GLU A 67 2.83 15.94 -20.04
CA GLU A 67 3.59 16.89 -20.85
C GLU A 67 2.94 17.12 -22.22
N MET A 68 2.53 16.06 -22.91
CA MET A 68 1.90 16.17 -24.22
C MET A 68 0.49 16.77 -24.13
N PHE A 69 -0.27 16.42 -23.09
CA PHE A 69 -1.58 17.00 -22.82
C PHE A 69 -1.48 18.51 -22.59
N SER A 70 -0.49 18.96 -21.79
CA SER A 70 -0.23 20.40 -21.58
C SER A 70 0.05 21.12 -22.89
N LYS A 71 0.86 20.52 -23.78
CA LYS A 71 1.14 21.06 -25.12
C LYS A 71 -0.08 21.10 -26.04
N LEU A 72 -1.01 20.15 -25.88
CA LEU A 72 -2.28 20.15 -26.60
C LEU A 72 -3.18 21.30 -26.12
N LEU A 73 -3.17 21.61 -24.82
CA LEU A 73 -3.89 22.77 -24.28
C LEU A 73 -3.35 24.08 -24.84
N GLU A 74 -2.02 24.23 -24.92
CA GLU A 74 -1.38 25.38 -25.57
C GLU A 74 -1.79 25.49 -27.05
N TYR A 75 -1.75 24.38 -27.79
CA TYR A 75 -2.21 24.36 -29.18
C TYR A 75 -3.66 24.82 -29.31
N ARG A 76 -4.54 24.33 -28.42
CA ARG A 76 -5.95 24.72 -28.41
C ARG A 76 -6.15 26.19 -28.10
N ASP A 77 -5.37 26.77 -27.19
CA ASP A 77 -5.43 28.20 -26.89
C ASP A 77 -5.05 29.04 -28.11
N GLU A 78 -4.01 28.64 -28.83
CA GLU A 78 -3.53 29.34 -30.03
C GLU A 78 -4.44 29.17 -31.26
N HIS A 79 -4.99 27.97 -31.48
CA HIS A 79 -5.71 27.61 -32.70
C HIS A 79 -7.24 27.57 -32.54
N GLY A 80 -7.73 27.43 -31.30
CA GLY A 80 -9.16 27.30 -30.98
C GLY A 80 -9.69 25.86 -31.07
N ASP A 81 -8.88 24.90 -31.49
CA ASP A 81 -9.26 23.49 -31.65
C ASP A 81 -8.12 22.54 -31.26
N CYS A 82 -8.36 21.23 -31.33
CA CYS A 82 -7.36 20.19 -31.04
C CYS A 82 -6.95 19.39 -32.30
N LEU A 83 -7.19 19.93 -33.50
CA LEU A 83 -6.94 19.26 -34.78
C LEU A 83 -5.47 19.40 -35.19
N VAL A 84 -4.57 18.91 -34.33
CA VAL A 84 -3.11 18.98 -34.55
C VAL A 84 -2.73 18.14 -35.77
N PRO A 85 -2.08 18.73 -36.80
CA PRO A 85 -1.58 17.96 -37.94
C PRO A 85 -0.52 16.94 -37.51
N SER A 86 -0.55 15.72 -38.07
CA SER A 86 0.47 14.67 -37.82
C SER A 86 1.91 15.17 -38.03
N ARG A 87 2.12 16.05 -39.03
CA ARG A 87 3.41 16.69 -39.34
C ARG A 87 3.50 18.13 -38.84
N TYR A 88 2.91 18.44 -37.69
CA TYR A 88 2.94 19.79 -37.12
C TYR A 88 4.38 20.30 -36.96
N GLU A 89 4.78 21.28 -37.76
CA GLU A 89 6.18 21.68 -37.91
C GLU A 89 6.77 22.25 -36.62
N ARG A 90 5.97 23.00 -35.85
CA ARG A 90 6.39 23.57 -34.56
C ARG A 90 6.61 22.48 -33.51
N ASN A 91 5.83 21.39 -33.56
CA ASN A 91 5.96 20.29 -32.61
C ASN A 91 5.52 18.96 -33.22
N VAL A 92 6.43 18.32 -33.96
CA VAL A 92 6.18 17.03 -34.62
C VAL A 92 5.88 15.92 -33.61
N LYS A 93 6.40 16.04 -32.38
CA LYS A 93 6.12 15.06 -31.31
C LYS A 93 4.67 15.13 -30.88
N LEU A 94 4.12 16.33 -30.71
CA LEU A 94 2.70 16.52 -30.39
C LEU A 94 1.81 15.97 -31.51
N GLY A 95 2.10 16.29 -32.78
CA GLY A 95 1.33 15.78 -33.92
C GLY A 95 1.27 14.25 -33.97
N LYS A 96 2.43 13.60 -33.79
CA LYS A 96 2.49 12.13 -33.70
C LYS A 96 1.78 11.57 -32.45
N TRP A 97 1.92 12.24 -31.31
CA TRP A 97 1.29 11.81 -30.08
C TRP A 97 -0.23 11.85 -30.20
N VAL A 98 -0.79 12.94 -30.74
CA VAL A 98 -2.24 13.10 -31.01
C VAL A 98 -2.74 12.05 -32.00
N GLU A 99 -1.97 11.72 -33.04
CA GLU A 99 -2.31 10.64 -33.99
C GLU A 99 -2.44 9.26 -33.30
N THR A 100 -1.71 9.05 -32.20
CA THR A 100 -1.69 7.77 -31.46
C THR A 100 -2.57 7.75 -30.21
N GLN A 101 -3.28 8.84 -29.89
CA GLN A 101 -4.26 8.86 -28.80
C GLN A 101 -5.57 8.18 -29.24
#